data_AF-A0A7I7LI00-F1
#
_entry.id   AF-A0A7I7LI00-F1
#
_cell.length_a   1.000
_cell.length_b   1.000
_cell.length_c   1.000
_cell.angle_alpha   90.00
_cell.angle_beta   90.00
_cell.angle_gamma   90.00
#
_symmetry.space_group_name_H-M   'P 1'
#
loop_
_entity.id
_entity.type
_entity.pdbx_description
1 polymer ?
#
loop_
_entity_poly.entity_id
_entity_poly.type
_entity_poly.pdbx_seq_one_letter_code
_entity_poly.pdbx_strand_id
1 'polypeptide(L)'
;MDIISADQQLGSYRAAADACGTTHRTVKKIIDKFEADQAGIPPARRAERGHNYDSVAELVAERVEKSGGRISAKRLLPIARTAGYQGSDRNFRRLVAEAKTLWRSANHCGRRPAVWSPGQYLVIDWAQAAPGLFLFCAVLAFSRWRFVRFAADQKASTTLALIAETLSAIGGVPAWVLADRMACLKGG
;
A
#
# COMPACT_ATOMS: atom_id res chain seq x y z
N MET A 1 7.49 15.48 42.52
CA MET A 1 8.84 16.00 42.29
C MET A 1 9.43 15.26 41.09
N ASP A 2 9.95 15.96 40.09
CA ASP A 2 10.58 15.31 38.93
C ASP A 2 12.00 14.82 39.28
N ILE A 3 12.44 13.72 38.69
CA ILE A 3 13.70 13.04 39.05
C ILE A 3 14.91 13.96 38.83
N ILE A 4 14.91 14.76 37.75
CA ILE A 4 16.02 15.68 37.45
C ILE A 4 16.06 16.79 38.51
N SER A 5 14.90 17.38 38.83
CA SER A 5 14.80 18.39 39.89
C SER A 5 15.17 17.85 41.27
N ALA A 6 14.78 16.60 41.59
CA ALA A 6 15.13 15.96 42.85
C ALA A 6 16.64 15.72 42.98
N ASP A 7 17.30 15.29 41.91
CA ASP A 7 18.74 15.09 41.90
C ASP A 7 19.51 16.42 42.03
N GLN A 8 19.08 17.46 41.31
CA GLN A 8 19.67 18.81 41.41
C GLN A 8 19.54 19.41 42.82
N GLN A 9 18.43 19.15 43.51
CA GLN A 9 18.18 19.67 44.86
C GLN A 9 18.86 18.85 45.96
N LEU A 10 18.93 17.52 45.81
CA LEU A 10 19.42 16.61 46.85
C LEU A 10 20.88 16.18 46.64
N GLY A 11 21.43 16.37 45.44
CA GLY A 11 22.83 16.07 45.10
C GLY A 11 23.24 14.60 45.23
N SER A 12 22.27 13.67 45.26
CA SER A 12 22.53 12.25 45.45
C SER A 12 21.48 11.39 44.77
N TYR A 13 21.93 10.46 43.92
CA TYR A 13 21.05 9.49 43.25
C TYR A 13 20.23 8.63 44.20
N ARG A 14 20.71 8.38 45.42
CA ARG A 14 19.95 7.62 46.43
C ARG A 14 18.87 8.48 47.08
N ALA A 15 19.22 9.71 47.48
CA ALA A 15 18.27 10.63 48.08
C ALA A 15 17.15 11.01 47.09
N ALA A 16 17.50 11.28 45.83
CA ALA A 16 16.54 11.53 44.76
C ALA A 16 15.68 10.30 44.46
N ALA A 17 16.25 9.09 44.51
CA ALA A 17 15.50 7.86 44.34
C ALA A 17 14.46 7.63 45.46
N ASP A 18 14.85 7.88 46.72
CA ASP A 18 13.97 7.76 47.88
C ASP A 18 12.85 8.81 47.82
N ALA A 19 13.16 10.05 47.44
CA ALA A 19 12.19 11.13 47.29
C ALA A 19 11.20 10.92 46.13
N CYS A 20 11.65 10.27 45.05
CA CYS A 20 10.83 10.00 43.86
C CYS A 20 10.24 8.58 43.81
N GLY A 21 10.46 7.74 44.83
CA GLY A 21 9.95 6.37 44.88
C GLY A 21 10.48 5.46 43.76
N THR A 22 11.75 5.62 43.37
CA THR A 22 12.40 4.84 42.30
C THR A 22 13.73 4.23 42.77
N THR A 23 14.53 3.69 41.86
CA THR A 23 15.87 3.17 42.19
C THR A 23 16.95 4.17 41.77
N HIS A 24 18.04 4.27 42.54
CA HIS A 24 19.19 5.12 42.20
C HIS A 24 19.80 4.78 40.82
N ARG A 25 19.65 3.54 40.34
CA ARG A 25 20.06 3.13 38.98
C ARG A 25 19.18 3.78 37.91
N THR A 26 17.88 3.90 38.17
CA THR A 26 16.94 4.61 37.30
C THR A 26 17.25 6.11 37.29
N VAL A 27 17.49 6.71 38.46
CA VAL A 27 17.89 8.12 38.58
C VAL A 27 19.15 8.39 37.77
N LYS A 28 20.22 7.63 38.03
CA LYS A 28 21.48 7.73 37.27
C LYS A 28 21.25 7.64 35.76
N LYS A 29 20.47 6.65 35.29
CA LYS A 29 20.19 6.47 33.86
C LYS A 29 19.44 7.68 33.25
N ILE A 30 18.55 8.31 34.01
CA ILE A 30 17.78 9.48 33.56
C ILE A 30 18.69 10.72 33.52
N ILE A 31 19.53 10.92 34.53
CA ILE A 31 20.53 12.00 34.58
C ILE A 31 21.55 11.85 33.44
N ASP A 32 22.17 10.68 33.30
CA ASP A 32 23.13 10.38 32.23
C ASP A 32 22.53 10.67 30.83
N LYS A 33 21.24 10.35 30.64
CA LYS A 33 20.53 10.64 29.39
C LYS A 33 20.28 12.14 29.22
N PHE A 34 19.84 12.82 30.27
CA PHE A 34 19.58 14.26 30.25
C PHE A 34 20.86 15.07 29.96
N GLU A 35 21.98 14.70 30.58
CA GLU A 35 23.29 15.30 30.33
C GLU A 35 23.77 15.04 28.90
N ALA A 36 23.60 13.82 28.38
CA ALA A 36 23.92 13.49 27.00
C ALA A 36 23.08 14.30 25.99
N ASP A 37 21.78 14.46 26.24
CA ASP A 37 20.88 15.26 25.41
C ASP A 37 21.29 16.75 25.43
N GLN A 38 21.67 17.30 26.60
CA GLN A 38 22.16 18.68 26.74
C GLN A 38 23.54 18.91 26.10
N ALA A 39 24.41 17.90 26.11
CA ALA A 39 25.70 17.91 25.42
C ALA A 39 25.58 17.70 23.90
N GLY A 40 24.37 17.51 23.36
CA GLY A 40 24.13 17.23 21.95
C GLY A 40 24.68 15.87 21.50
N ILE A 41 24.92 14.95 22.44
CA ILE A 41 25.40 13.60 22.16
C ILE A 41 24.20 12.74 21.77
N PRO A 42 24.06 12.34 20.49
CA PRO A 42 22.93 11.52 20.08
C PRO A 42 22.98 10.18 20.82
N PRO A 43 21.82 9.63 21.22
CA PRO A 43 21.76 8.36 21.92
C PRO A 43 22.44 7.28 21.05
N ALA A 44 23.30 6.47 21.69
CA ALA A 44 23.95 5.36 21.01
C ALA A 44 22.89 4.51 20.31
N ARG A 45 23.01 4.37 18.98
CA ARG A 45 22.07 3.59 18.19
C ARG A 45 22.06 2.18 18.77
N ARG A 46 20.88 1.76 19.25
CA ARG A 46 20.73 0.41 19.77
C ARG A 46 21.11 -0.56 18.67
N ALA A 47 22.16 -1.36 18.89
CA ALA A 47 22.53 -2.40 17.94
C ALA A 47 21.30 -3.28 17.71
N GLU A 48 20.84 -3.35 16.45
CA GLU A 48 19.81 -4.29 16.08
C GLU A 48 20.37 -5.69 16.35
N ARG A 49 19.70 -6.43 17.22
CA ARG A 49 20.09 -7.82 17.47
C ARG A 49 19.78 -8.58 16.18
N GLY A 50 20.79 -9.23 15.61
CA GLY A 50 20.60 -10.09 14.44
C GLY A 50 19.43 -11.05 14.67
N HIS A 51 18.54 -11.14 13.70
CA HIS A 51 17.45 -12.10 13.76
C HIS A 51 17.97 -13.49 13.43
N ASN A 52 17.33 -14.52 14.01
CA ASN A 52 17.69 -15.92 13.76
C ASN A 52 17.46 -16.39 12.32
N TYR A 53 16.89 -15.54 11.46
CA TYR A 53 16.60 -15.81 10.07
C TYR A 53 17.42 -14.97 9.10
N ASP A 54 18.35 -14.15 9.58
CA ASP A 54 19.16 -13.26 8.73
C ASP A 54 19.93 -14.05 7.66
N SER A 55 20.42 -15.25 8.00
CA SER A 55 21.13 -16.14 7.07
C SER A 55 20.30 -16.63 5.88
N VAL A 56 18.97 -16.56 5.95
CA VAL A 56 18.06 -17.04 4.89
C VAL A 56 17.15 -15.95 4.34
N ALA A 57 17.29 -14.71 4.80
CA ALA A 57 16.44 -13.60 4.38
C ALA A 57 16.55 -13.34 2.87
N GLU A 58 17.77 -13.34 2.32
CA GLU A 58 18.03 -13.14 0.90
C GLU A 58 17.45 -14.27 0.03
N LEU A 59 17.65 -15.53 0.44
CA LEU A 59 17.06 -16.69 -0.23
C LEU A 59 15.53 -16.62 -0.29
N VAL A 60 14.89 -16.15 0.80
CA VAL A 60 13.44 -15.97 0.83
C VAL A 60 13.02 -14.86 -0.13
N ALA A 61 13.71 -13.73 -0.14
CA ALA A 61 13.41 -12.61 -1.02
C ALA A 61 13.50 -13.02 -2.51
N GLU A 62 14.60 -13.66 -2.91
CA GLU A 62 14.83 -14.14 -4.28
C GLU A 62 13.71 -15.09 -4.74
N ARG A 63 13.31 -16.03 -3.87
CA ARG A 63 12.27 -17.00 -4.20
C ARG A 63 10.87 -16.39 -4.25
N VAL A 64 10.59 -15.40 -3.39
CA VAL A 64 9.36 -14.61 -3.44
C VAL A 64 9.28 -13.88 -4.78
N GLU A 65 10.36 -13.22 -5.20
CA GLU A 65 10.45 -12.53 -6.48
C GLU A 65 10.23 -13.45 -7.66
N LYS A 66 10.97 -14.57 -7.75
CA LYS A 66 10.81 -15.58 -8.82
C LYS A 66 9.40 -16.14 -8.93
N SER A 67 8.65 -16.18 -7.82
CA SER A 67 7.27 -16.68 -7.80
C SER A 67 6.20 -15.61 -8.06
N GLY A 68 6.60 -14.34 -8.22
CA GLY A 68 5.68 -13.20 -8.25
C GLY A 68 4.85 -13.10 -6.96
N GLY A 69 5.46 -13.32 -5.79
CA GLY A 69 4.79 -13.26 -4.49
C GLY A 69 3.91 -14.46 -4.14
N ARG A 70 3.81 -15.49 -5.00
CA ARG A 70 2.86 -16.60 -4.83
C ARG A 70 3.38 -17.75 -3.96
N ILE A 71 4.69 -17.96 -3.84
CA ILE A 71 5.26 -19.10 -3.12
C ILE A 71 4.85 -19.14 -1.64
N SER A 72 4.51 -20.31 -1.09
CA SER A 72 4.11 -20.43 0.32
C SER A 72 5.30 -20.65 1.24
N ALA A 73 5.21 -20.18 2.50
CA ALA A 73 6.22 -20.46 3.52
C ALA A 73 6.42 -21.97 3.75
N LYS A 74 5.35 -22.77 3.63
CA LYS A 74 5.41 -24.24 3.70
C LYS A 74 6.36 -24.83 2.66
N ARG A 75 6.35 -24.32 1.42
CA ARG A 75 7.25 -24.76 0.35
C ARG A 75 8.67 -24.22 0.49
N LEU A 76 8.83 -23.04 1.09
CA LEU A 76 10.14 -22.43 1.31
C LEU A 76 10.90 -23.02 2.50
N LEU A 77 10.18 -23.51 3.53
CA LEU A 77 10.80 -23.94 4.78
C LEU A 77 11.81 -25.09 4.60
N PRO A 78 11.55 -26.16 3.81
CA PRO A 78 12.55 -27.19 3.55
C PRO A 78 13.82 -26.63 2.89
N ILE A 79 13.66 -25.71 1.94
CA ILE A 79 14.78 -25.06 1.23
C ILE A 79 15.62 -24.23 2.21
N ALA A 80 14.95 -23.45 3.07
CA ALA A 80 15.63 -22.66 4.10
C ALA A 80 16.36 -23.54 5.12
N ARG A 81 15.78 -24.68 5.52
CA ARG A 81 16.44 -25.64 6.42
C ARG A 81 17.70 -26.24 5.78
N THR A 82 17.65 -26.61 4.50
CA THR A 82 18.84 -27.04 3.75
C THR A 82 19.91 -25.94 3.69
N ALA A 83 19.50 -24.67 3.65
CA ALA A 83 20.39 -23.51 3.72
C ALA A 83 20.85 -23.14 5.15
N GLY A 84 20.56 -23.98 6.15
CA GLY A 84 21.04 -23.79 7.53
C GLY A 84 20.08 -23.04 8.46
N TYR A 85 18.81 -22.84 8.09
CA TYR A 85 17.81 -22.26 8.98
C TYR A 85 17.46 -23.20 10.14
N GLN A 86 17.78 -22.77 11.37
CA GLN A 86 17.49 -23.52 12.61
C GLN A 86 16.41 -22.85 13.50
N GLY A 87 15.76 -21.80 12.99
CA GLY A 87 14.73 -21.07 13.72
C GLY A 87 13.35 -21.76 13.71
N SER A 88 12.39 -21.17 14.44
CA SER A 88 11.03 -21.68 14.51
C SER A 88 10.22 -21.42 13.24
N ASP A 89 9.31 -22.33 12.90
CA ASP A 89 8.38 -22.18 11.77
C ASP A 89 7.51 -20.92 11.85
N ARG A 90 7.27 -20.39 13.07
CA ARG A 90 6.56 -19.13 13.28
C ARG A 90 7.39 -17.94 12.79
N ASN A 91 8.66 -17.85 13.19
CA ASN A 91 9.55 -16.77 12.75
C ASN A 91 9.76 -16.83 11.24
N PHE A 92 9.92 -18.03 10.69
CA PHE A 92 10.05 -18.21 9.25
C PHE A 92 8.83 -17.71 8.47
N ARG A 93 7.61 -18.03 8.94
CA ARG A 93 6.38 -17.51 8.33
C ARG A 93 6.31 -15.98 8.38
N ARG A 94 6.81 -15.36 9.44
CA ARG A 94 6.88 -13.90 9.56
C ARG A 94 7.84 -13.30 8.53
N LEU A 95 9.07 -13.84 8.42
CA LEU A 95 10.04 -13.44 7.39
C LEU A 95 9.42 -13.51 5.98
N VAL A 96 8.76 -14.63 5.64
CA VAL A 96 8.13 -14.79 4.32
C VAL A 96 7.00 -13.78 4.10
N ALA A 97 6.20 -13.48 5.14
CA ALA A 97 5.13 -12.49 5.06
C ALA A 97 5.67 -11.06 4.86
N GLU A 98 6.75 -10.70 5.55
CA GLU A 98 7.45 -9.43 5.40
C GLU A 98 8.04 -9.29 3.99
N ALA A 99 8.78 -10.29 3.52
CA ALA A 99 9.34 -10.33 2.16
C ALA A 99 8.25 -10.20 1.08
N LYS A 100 7.11 -10.88 1.24
CA LYS A 100 5.96 -10.73 0.33
C LYS A 100 5.33 -9.35 0.38
N THR A 101 5.35 -8.70 1.54
CA THR A 101 4.79 -7.36 1.71
C THR A 101 5.66 -6.34 1.02
N LEU A 102 6.98 -6.45 1.17
CA LEU A 102 7.95 -5.65 0.42
C LEU A 102 7.84 -5.88 -1.09
N TRP A 103 7.73 -7.13 -1.53
CA TRP A 103 7.52 -7.44 -2.94
C TRP A 103 6.23 -6.80 -3.48
N ARG A 104 5.14 -6.83 -2.71
CA ARG A 104 3.86 -6.22 -3.08
C ARG A 104 3.89 -4.70 -3.11
N SER A 105 4.70 -4.03 -2.29
CA SER A 105 4.79 -2.56 -2.35
C SER A 105 5.51 -2.09 -3.62
N ALA A 106 6.54 -2.82 -4.06
CA ALA A 106 7.28 -2.52 -5.28
C ALA A 106 6.58 -3.03 -6.56
N ASN A 107 5.85 -4.14 -6.46
CA ASN A 107 5.17 -4.80 -7.58
C ASN A 107 3.65 -4.73 -7.46
N HIS A 108 3.15 -3.72 -6.76
CA HIS A 108 1.72 -3.47 -6.75
C HIS A 108 1.28 -3.23 -8.19
N CYS A 109 0.29 -3.96 -8.68
CA CYS A 109 -0.39 -3.65 -9.92
C CYS A 109 -1.20 -2.35 -9.73
N GLY A 110 -0.51 -1.22 -9.52
CA GLY A 110 -1.11 0.11 -9.59
C GLY A 110 -1.48 0.37 -11.04
N ARG A 111 -2.76 0.65 -11.32
CA ARG A 111 -3.16 1.29 -12.57
C ARG A 111 -2.21 2.47 -12.77
N ARG A 112 -1.48 2.51 -13.88
CA ARG A 112 -0.79 3.74 -14.29
C ARG A 112 -1.84 4.87 -14.28
N PRO A 113 -1.54 6.06 -13.74
CA PRO A 113 -2.45 7.19 -13.84
C PRO A 113 -2.86 7.33 -15.30
N ALA A 114 -4.16 7.35 -15.55
CA ALA A 114 -4.64 7.48 -16.92
C ALA A 114 -4.34 8.90 -17.39
N VAL A 115 -3.30 9.03 -18.22
CA VAL A 115 -2.95 10.30 -18.87
C VAL A 115 -3.82 10.41 -20.11
N TRP A 116 -4.71 11.39 -20.13
CA TRP A 116 -5.65 11.62 -21.22
C TRP A 116 -5.17 12.76 -22.10
N SER A 117 -5.18 12.57 -23.42
CA SER A 117 -4.98 13.66 -24.37
C SER A 117 -6.33 14.15 -24.93
N PRO A 118 -6.47 15.43 -25.30
CA PRO A 118 -7.67 15.94 -25.96
C PRO A 118 -8.04 15.08 -27.18
N GLY A 119 -9.31 14.71 -27.32
CA GLY A 119 -9.81 13.91 -28.45
C GLY A 119 -9.34 12.45 -28.49
N GLN A 120 -8.51 11.99 -27.55
CA GLN A 120 -7.96 10.64 -27.61
C GLN A 120 -8.97 9.57 -27.20
N TYR A 121 -9.75 9.83 -26.15
CA TYR A 121 -10.63 8.83 -25.54
C TYR A 121 -12.02 9.37 -25.26
N LEU A 122 -13.03 8.66 -25.78
CA LEU A 122 -14.41 8.69 -25.31
C LEU A 122 -14.64 7.45 -24.45
N VAL A 123 -15.03 7.64 -23.19
CA VAL A 123 -15.36 6.53 -22.29
C VAL A 123 -16.88 6.42 -22.23
N ILE A 124 -17.41 5.24 -22.52
CA ILE A 124 -18.85 4.97 -22.46
C ILE A 124 -19.18 3.97 -21.36
N ASP A 125 -20.33 4.15 -20.73
CA ASP A 125 -20.86 3.26 -19.72
C ASP A 125 -22.39 3.22 -19.72
N TRP A 126 -22.94 2.15 -19.14
CA TRP A 126 -24.36 2.00 -18.88
C TRP A 126 -24.63 1.84 -17.38
N ALA A 127 -25.68 2.49 -16.89
CA ALA A 127 -26.20 2.25 -15.55
C ALA A 127 -27.69 1.93 -15.63
N GLN A 128 -28.21 1.14 -14.69
CA GLN A 128 -29.65 0.95 -14.56
C GLN A 128 -30.20 1.99 -13.58
N ALA A 129 -31.08 2.87 -14.06
CA ALA A 129 -31.70 3.91 -13.24
C ALA A 129 -32.97 3.42 -12.53
N ALA A 130 -33.71 2.53 -13.19
CA ALA A 130 -34.88 1.84 -12.65
C ALA A 130 -35.12 0.51 -13.41
N PRO A 131 -36.01 -0.38 -12.95
CA PRO A 131 -36.40 -1.56 -13.72
C PRO A 131 -36.86 -1.17 -15.14
N GLY A 132 -36.20 -1.70 -16.17
CA GLY A 132 -36.49 -1.39 -17.57
C GLY A 132 -36.07 0.02 -18.06
N LEU A 133 -35.37 0.81 -17.23
CA LEU A 133 -34.86 2.13 -17.59
C LEU A 133 -33.34 2.19 -17.39
N PHE A 134 -32.63 2.38 -18.48
CA PHE A 134 -31.17 2.41 -18.51
C PHE A 134 -30.67 3.81 -18.85
N LEU A 135 -29.53 4.17 -18.28
CA LEU A 135 -28.82 5.42 -18.46
C LEU A 135 -27.54 5.13 -19.24
N PHE A 136 -27.45 5.63 -20.46
CA PHE A 136 -26.22 5.68 -21.23
C PHE A 136 -25.44 6.94 -20.86
N CYS A 137 -24.14 6.79 -20.61
CA CYS A 137 -23.23 7.89 -20.33
C CYS A 137 -22.00 7.78 -21.24
N ALA A 138 -21.64 8.89 -21.87
CA ALA A 138 -20.39 9.02 -22.63
C ALA A 138 -19.60 10.23 -22.14
N VAL A 139 -18.30 10.07 -21.95
CA VAL A 139 -17.43 11.10 -21.36
C VAL A 139 -16.15 11.25 -22.15
N LEU A 140 -15.86 12.46 -22.61
CA LEU A 140 -14.53 12.78 -23.13
C LEU A 140 -13.53 12.78 -21.97
N ALA A 141 -12.56 11.88 -22.02
CA ALA A 141 -11.70 11.60 -20.86
C ALA A 141 -10.91 12.82 -20.40
N PHE A 142 -10.43 13.63 -21.35
CA PHE A 142 -9.66 14.86 -21.10
C PHE A 142 -10.51 15.99 -20.51
N SER A 143 -11.56 16.43 -21.21
CA SER A 143 -12.35 17.62 -20.81
C SER A 143 -13.43 17.32 -19.78
N ARG A 144 -13.73 16.04 -19.53
CA ARG A 144 -14.86 15.58 -18.70
C ARG A 144 -16.22 16.07 -19.21
N TRP A 145 -16.32 16.51 -20.47
CA TRP A 145 -17.60 16.77 -21.12
C TRP A 145 -18.42 15.48 -21.17
N ARG A 146 -19.71 15.57 -20.86
CA ARG A 146 -20.59 14.40 -20.69
C ARG A 146 -21.79 14.50 -21.60
N PHE A 147 -22.14 13.35 -22.16
CA PHE A 147 -23.38 13.13 -22.88
C PHE A 147 -24.15 12.01 -22.18
N VAL A 148 -25.43 12.23 -21.92
CA VAL A 148 -26.27 11.31 -21.15
C VAL A 148 -27.63 11.16 -21.82
N ARG A 149 -28.12 9.92 -21.92
CA ARG A 149 -29.43 9.56 -22.46
C ARG A 149 -30.05 8.42 -21.68
N PHE A 150 -31.39 8.40 -21.65
CA PHE A 150 -32.13 7.23 -21.17
C PHE A 150 -32.49 6.33 -22.34
N ALA A 151 -32.54 5.02 -22.10
CA ALA A 151 -33.01 4.02 -23.05
C ALA A 151 -33.77 2.90 -22.34
N ALA A 152 -34.62 2.19 -23.08
CA ALA A 152 -35.38 1.05 -22.58
C ALA A 152 -34.60 -0.28 -22.62
N ASP A 153 -33.49 -0.32 -23.36
CA ASP A 153 -32.61 -1.49 -23.42
C ASP A 153 -31.14 -1.09 -23.63
N GLN A 154 -30.24 -2.07 -23.44
CA GLN A 154 -28.81 -1.93 -23.69
C GLN A 154 -28.39 -2.75 -24.91
N LYS A 155 -29.23 -2.88 -25.95
CA LYS A 155 -28.87 -3.66 -27.14
C LYS A 155 -27.70 -3.02 -27.90
N ALA A 156 -27.06 -3.82 -28.75
CA ALA A 156 -26.00 -3.36 -29.64
C ALA A 156 -26.47 -2.18 -30.52
N SER A 157 -27.65 -2.32 -31.14
CA SER A 157 -28.26 -1.28 -31.98
C SER A 157 -28.49 0.03 -31.23
N THR A 158 -29.04 -0.05 -30.02
CA THR A 158 -29.30 1.11 -29.15
C THR A 158 -28.00 1.78 -28.74
N THR A 159 -27.01 0.99 -28.34
CA THR A 159 -25.68 1.49 -27.94
C THR A 159 -24.98 2.18 -29.11
N LEU A 160 -24.99 1.60 -30.31
CA LEU A 160 -24.39 2.20 -31.51
C LEU A 160 -25.10 3.49 -31.93
N ALA A 161 -26.44 3.54 -31.84
CA ALA A 161 -27.20 4.76 -32.12
C ALA A 161 -26.85 5.90 -31.14
N LEU A 162 -26.72 5.59 -29.85
CA LEU A 162 -26.35 6.56 -28.83
C LEU A 162 -24.89 7.03 -28.96
N ILE A 163 -23.98 6.15 -29.40
CA ILE A 163 -22.62 6.54 -29.77
C ILE A 163 -22.67 7.52 -30.95
N ALA A 164 -23.44 7.24 -32.01
CA ALA A 164 -23.57 8.13 -33.16
C ALA A 164 -24.14 9.51 -32.77
N GLU A 165 -25.14 9.54 -31.90
CA GLU A 165 -25.69 10.79 -31.34
C GLU A 165 -24.62 11.55 -30.52
N THR A 166 -23.83 10.82 -29.72
CA THR A 166 -22.72 11.41 -28.94
C THR A 166 -21.68 12.05 -29.85
N LEU A 167 -21.24 11.37 -30.91
CA LEU A 167 -20.25 11.89 -31.85
C LEU A 167 -20.76 13.14 -32.57
N SER A 168 -22.04 13.15 -32.93
CA SER A 168 -22.70 14.32 -33.52
C SER A 168 -22.74 15.50 -32.56
N ALA A 169 -23.04 15.25 -31.27
CA ALA A 169 -23.08 16.27 -30.23
C ALA A 169 -21.71 16.84 -29.86
N ILE A 170 -20.64 16.02 -29.95
CA ILE A 170 -19.26 16.47 -29.77
C ILE A 170 -18.80 17.35 -30.95
N GLY A 171 -19.35 17.13 -32.14
CA GLY A 171 -18.90 17.79 -33.37
C GLY A 171 -17.54 17.26 -33.86
N GLY A 172 -17.17 16.05 -33.45
CA GLY A 172 -15.88 15.43 -33.78
C GLY A 172 -15.82 13.96 -33.41
N VAL A 173 -14.78 13.27 -33.87
CA VAL A 173 -14.61 11.82 -33.67
C VAL A 173 -13.36 11.56 -32.84
N PRO A 174 -13.50 11.11 -31.58
CA PRO A 174 -12.37 10.71 -30.75
C PRO A 174 -11.63 9.50 -31.33
N ALA A 175 -10.32 9.41 -31.08
CA ALA A 175 -9.49 8.33 -31.64
C ALA A 175 -9.89 6.94 -31.14
N TRP A 176 -10.34 6.83 -29.89
CA TRP A 176 -10.74 5.57 -29.26
C TRP A 176 -12.02 5.72 -28.46
N VAL A 177 -12.90 4.72 -28.57
CA VAL A 177 -14.04 4.54 -27.66
C VAL A 177 -13.69 3.41 -26.68
N LEU A 178 -13.56 3.76 -25.41
CA LEU A 178 -13.33 2.81 -24.32
C LEU A 178 -14.67 2.45 -23.68
N ALA A 179 -14.95 1.15 -23.62
CA ALA A 179 -16.07 0.59 -22.89
C ALA A 179 -15.56 -0.55 -22.00
N ASP A 180 -16.28 -0.86 -20.93
CA ASP A 180 -16.07 -2.15 -20.26
C ASP A 180 -16.51 -3.30 -21.18
N ARG A 181 -16.32 -4.55 -20.74
CA ARG A 181 -16.66 -5.76 -21.47
C ARG A 181 -18.17 -6.00 -21.52
N MET A 182 -18.89 -5.08 -22.14
CA MET A 182 -20.34 -5.09 -22.28
C MET A 182 -20.78 -6.21 -23.22
N ALA A 183 -21.79 -6.98 -22.81
CA ALA A 183 -22.36 -8.04 -23.63
C ALA A 183 -22.91 -7.50 -24.96
N CYS A 184 -23.41 -6.27 -24.99
CA CYS A 184 -23.98 -5.64 -26.18
C CYS A 184 -22.95 -5.19 -27.23
N LEU A 185 -21.67 -5.11 -26.86
CA LEU A 185 -20.57 -4.76 -27.77
C LEU A 185 -19.71 -5.97 -28.15
N LYS A 186 -20.04 -7.16 -27.64
CA LYS A 186 -19.49 -8.41 -28.17
C LYS A 186 -20.22 -8.73 -29.47
N GLY A 187 -19.54 -8.57 -30.60
CA GLY A 187 -20.03 -9.12 -31.86
C GLY A 187 -20.00 -10.64 -31.82
N GLY A 188 -21.10 -11.27 -32.29
CA GLY A 188 -21.17 -12.66 -32.78
C GLY A 188 -20.61 -13.74 -31.88
#